data_AF-B1ZZ53-F1
#
_entry.id   AF-B1ZZ53-F1
#
_cell.length_a   1.000
_cell.length_b   1.000
_cell.length_c   1.000
_cell.angle_alpha   90.00
_cell.angle_beta   90.00
_cell.angle_gamma   90.00
#
_symmetry.space_group_name_H-M   'P 1'
#
loop_
_entity.id
_entity.type
_entity.pdbx_description
1 polymer ?
#
loop_
_entity_poly.entity_id
_entity_poly.type
_entity_poly.pdbx_seq_one_letter_code
_entity_poly.pdbx_strand_id
1 'polypeptide(L)'
;MNIAWLQLLPAVILLWLPRQMLRIGGRVFEFQRHHRRRYPLDTNPAKTRDPNDPSVSFRTEIVKLRNTIDFLRAGLGTVMLLGGMPGTEPAWQTMPGADAESVRLATYGRLGILLVGVLIQLFRFEHRSMLFAPIFYLTGVTIGLSGFAAGGFAVLLVWLVNPVLPNPAAFLAVHALLVVLLGTLFLGLGDLRPLLNAGLVFLPVVVSFLARRPLVQLSKRVKVSSSPLR
;
A
#
# COMPACT_ATOMS: atom_id res chain seq x y z
N MET A 1 7.46 30.41 3.76
CA MET A 1 7.04 29.06 3.30
C MET A 1 7.36 28.91 1.83
N ASN A 2 7.83 27.75 1.39
CA ASN A 2 8.09 27.46 -0.02
C ASN A 2 7.40 26.15 -0.41
N ILE A 3 6.54 26.20 -1.42
CA ILE A 3 5.82 25.04 -1.96
C ILE A 3 6.37 24.77 -3.35
N ALA A 4 7.06 23.65 -3.50
CA ALA A 4 7.55 23.18 -4.78
C ALA A 4 6.40 22.50 -5.54
N TRP A 5 5.57 23.30 -6.19
CA TRP A 5 4.39 22.84 -6.92
C TRP A 5 4.70 21.73 -7.95
N LEU A 6 5.87 21.79 -8.57
CA LEU A 6 6.35 20.78 -9.52
C LEU A 6 6.56 19.39 -8.89
N GLN A 7 6.78 19.31 -7.58
CA GLN A 7 6.90 18.06 -6.84
C GLN A 7 5.57 17.70 -6.17
N LEU A 8 4.87 18.71 -5.62
CA LEU A 8 3.62 18.52 -4.89
C LEU A 8 2.51 17.98 -5.77
N LEU A 9 2.30 18.55 -6.95
CA LEU A 9 1.21 18.12 -7.84
C LEU A 9 1.39 16.67 -8.30
N PRO A 10 2.56 16.24 -8.82
CA PRO A 10 2.79 14.82 -9.11
C PRO A 10 2.67 13.93 -7.88
N ALA A 11 3.17 14.35 -6.71
CA ALA A 11 3.05 13.57 -5.49
C ALA A 11 1.58 13.32 -5.12
N VAL A 12 0.76 14.36 -5.13
CA VAL A 12 -0.69 14.26 -4.86
C VAL A 12 -1.36 13.35 -5.89
N ILE A 13 -1.06 13.52 -7.18
CA ILE A 13 -1.61 12.66 -8.24
C ILE A 13 -1.24 11.19 -7.99
N LEU A 14 0.04 10.89 -7.76
CA LEU A 14 0.51 9.53 -7.53
C LEU A 14 -0.10 8.89 -6.29
N LEU A 15 -0.24 9.65 -5.20
CA LEU A 15 -0.76 9.16 -3.92
C LEU A 15 -2.28 9.01 -3.92
N TRP A 16 -3.01 9.96 -4.52
CA TRP A 16 -4.46 10.02 -4.44
C TRP A 16 -5.17 9.31 -5.59
N LEU A 17 -4.48 9.00 -6.70
CA LEU A 17 -5.12 8.29 -7.81
C LEU A 17 -5.75 6.99 -7.28
N PRO A 18 -7.07 6.80 -7.40
CA PRO A 18 -7.69 5.58 -6.90
C PRO A 18 -7.27 4.41 -7.77
N ARG A 19 -6.95 3.29 -7.13
CA ARG A 19 -6.54 2.06 -7.81
C ARG A 19 -7.54 1.56 -8.86
N GLN A 20 -8.81 1.96 -8.76
CA GLN A 20 -9.85 1.63 -9.73
C GLN A 20 -9.55 2.20 -11.13
N MET A 21 -8.92 3.38 -11.22
CA MET A 21 -8.56 4.00 -12.50
C MET A 21 -7.49 3.21 -13.25
N LEU A 22 -6.61 2.50 -12.53
CA LEU A 22 -5.64 1.59 -13.13
C LEU A 22 -6.31 0.42 -13.86
N ARG A 23 -7.59 0.11 -13.58
CA ARG A 23 -8.35 -0.91 -14.32
C ARG A 23 -8.81 -0.44 -15.69
N ILE A 24 -9.06 0.86 -15.84
CA ILE A 24 -9.58 1.44 -17.10
C ILE A 24 -8.48 1.41 -18.16
N GLY A 25 -7.25 1.82 -17.80
CA GLY A 25 -6.09 1.73 -18.69
C GLY A 25 -5.70 0.30 -19.05
N GLY A 26 -5.88 -0.66 -18.13
CA GLY A 26 -5.58 -2.07 -18.37
C GLY A 26 -6.49 -2.76 -19.39
N ARG A 27 -7.75 -2.30 -19.54
CA ARG A 27 -8.67 -2.85 -20.56
C ARG A 27 -8.19 -2.58 -21.98
N VAL A 28 -7.53 -1.44 -22.21
CA VAL A 28 -6.95 -1.09 -23.52
C VAL A 28 -5.83 -2.06 -23.92
N PHE A 29 -5.02 -2.51 -22.94
CA PHE A 29 -3.96 -3.51 -23.17
C PHE A 29 -4.45 -4.97 -23.15
N GLU A 30 -5.57 -5.28 -22.47
CA GLU A 30 -6.17 -6.62 -22.46
C GLU A 30 -6.84 -6.98 -23.80
N PHE A 31 -7.33 -6.00 -24.57
CA PHE A 31 -7.88 -6.24 -25.91
C PHE A 31 -6.87 -6.89 -26.88
N GLN A 32 -5.58 -6.62 -26.73
CA GLN A 32 -4.53 -7.24 -27.56
C GLN A 32 -4.12 -8.65 -27.12
N ARG A 33 -4.48 -9.09 -25.91
CA ARG A 33 -4.09 -10.42 -25.39
C ARG A 33 -5.12 -11.52 -25.63
N HIS A 34 -6.30 -11.19 -26.16
CA HIS A 34 -7.35 -12.18 -26.40
C HIS A 34 -7.16 -13.07 -27.63
N HIS A 35 -6.13 -12.86 -28.46
CA HIS A 35 -5.87 -13.71 -29.63
C HIS A 35 -4.85 -14.85 -29.45
N ARG A 36 -4.22 -15.03 -28.28
CA ARG A 36 -3.13 -16.04 -28.14
C ARG A 36 -3.09 -16.86 -26.84
N ARG A 37 -4.22 -17.17 -26.21
CA ARG A 37 -4.23 -18.18 -25.14
C ARG A 37 -5.25 -19.29 -25.40
N ARG A 38 -4.85 -20.24 -26.25
CA ARG A 38 -5.27 -21.63 -26.09
C ARG A 38 -4.89 -22.06 -24.67
N TYR A 39 -5.86 -22.63 -23.96
CA TYR A 39 -5.67 -23.28 -22.67
C TYR A 39 -4.50 -24.27 -22.74
N PRO A 40 -3.46 -24.17 -21.89
CA PRO A 40 -2.80 -25.37 -21.41
C PRO A 40 -3.73 -25.96 -20.34
N LEU A 41 -4.22 -27.17 -20.62
CA LEU A 41 -4.80 -28.05 -19.63
C LEU A 41 -3.69 -28.34 -18.60
N ASP A 42 -3.69 -27.64 -17.47
CA ASP A 42 -2.72 -27.84 -16.38
C ASP A 42 -3.08 -29.17 -15.66
N THR A 43 -2.42 -30.25 -16.06
CA THR A 43 -2.57 -31.63 -15.56
C THR A 43 -1.78 -31.89 -14.27
N ASN A 44 -1.71 -30.93 -13.34
CA ASN A 44 -0.95 -31.11 -12.09
C ASN A 44 -1.75 -30.78 -10.82
N PRO A 45 -2.52 -31.76 -10.27
CA PRO A 45 -3.34 -31.58 -9.07
C PRO A 45 -2.52 -31.34 -7.78
N ALA A 46 -1.18 -31.49 -7.82
CA ALA A 46 -0.29 -31.22 -6.70
C ALA A 46 0.09 -29.72 -6.53
N LYS A 47 -0.32 -28.84 -7.47
CA LYS A 47 0.00 -27.40 -7.44
C LYS A 47 -1.19 -26.47 -7.18
N THR A 48 -2.40 -27.01 -7.11
CA THR A 48 -3.59 -26.24 -6.72
C THR A 48 -3.58 -26.07 -5.21
N ARG A 49 -3.11 -24.90 -4.75
CA ARG A 49 -3.26 -24.44 -3.36
C ARG A 49 -4.69 -24.64 -2.89
N ASP A 50 -4.83 -25.08 -1.64
CA ASP A 50 -6.11 -25.25 -0.97
C ASP A 50 -6.93 -23.94 -1.06
N PRO A 51 -8.19 -23.94 -1.51
CA PRO A 51 -9.07 -22.77 -1.54
C PRO A 51 -9.20 -22.01 -0.21
N ASN A 52 -8.83 -22.69 0.88
CA ASN A 52 -8.80 -22.16 2.25
C ASN A 52 -7.46 -21.55 2.68
N ASP A 53 -6.40 -21.59 1.86
CA ASP A 53 -5.12 -20.95 2.17
C ASP A 53 -5.31 -19.41 2.24
N PRO A 54 -5.19 -18.79 3.42
CA PRO A 54 -5.39 -17.36 3.59
C PRO A 54 -4.19 -16.52 3.15
N SER A 55 -3.05 -17.16 2.85
CA SER A 55 -1.79 -16.48 2.59
C SER A 55 -1.76 -15.77 1.24
N VAL A 56 -1.27 -14.54 1.26
CA VAL A 56 -1.12 -13.71 0.06
C VAL A 56 0.08 -14.20 -0.75
N SER A 57 -0.12 -14.85 -1.90
CA SER A 57 1.02 -15.42 -2.65
C SER A 57 1.89 -14.33 -3.30
N PHE A 58 3.01 -13.98 -2.68
CA PHE A 58 3.94 -12.94 -3.15
C PHE A 58 4.29 -13.04 -4.65
N ARG A 59 4.66 -14.24 -5.13
CA ARG A 59 5.03 -14.46 -6.55
C ARG A 59 3.87 -14.16 -7.50
N THR A 60 2.68 -14.69 -7.22
CA THR A 60 1.49 -14.48 -8.07
C THR A 60 1.01 -13.03 -8.01
N GLU A 61 1.27 -12.33 -6.90
CA GLU A 61 0.82 -10.96 -6.71
C GLU A 61 1.79 -9.92 -7.27
N ILE A 62 3.10 -10.11 -7.19
CA ILE A 62 4.07 -9.20 -7.80
C ILE A 62 4.01 -9.24 -9.32
N VAL A 63 3.72 -10.41 -9.91
CA VAL A 63 3.56 -10.54 -11.37
C VAL A 63 2.35 -9.73 -11.88
N LYS A 64 1.40 -9.36 -11.01
CA LYS A 64 0.33 -8.44 -11.40
C LYS A 64 0.91 -7.04 -11.50
N LEU A 65 1.14 -6.58 -12.74
CA LEU A 65 1.58 -5.22 -13.08
C LEU A 65 0.89 -4.12 -12.24
N ARG A 66 -0.39 -4.32 -11.93
CA ARG A 66 -1.23 -3.45 -11.11
C ARG A 66 -0.65 -3.23 -9.71
N ASN A 67 -0.16 -4.28 -9.06
CA ASN A 67 0.43 -4.24 -7.73
C ASN A 67 1.80 -3.55 -7.76
N THR A 68 2.59 -3.79 -8.80
CA THR A 68 3.87 -3.10 -9.01
C THR A 68 3.68 -1.60 -9.24
N ILE A 69 2.71 -1.21 -10.07
CA ILE A 69 2.38 0.21 -10.27
C ILE A 69 1.88 0.83 -8.97
N ASP A 70 1.04 0.11 -8.20
CA ASP A 70 0.50 0.58 -6.91
C ASP A 70 1.60 0.80 -5.86
N PHE A 71 2.59 -0.10 -5.83
CA PHE A 71 3.78 0.04 -5.00
C PHE A 71 4.66 1.22 -5.44
N LEU A 72 5.01 1.29 -6.73
CA LEU A 72 5.90 2.32 -7.26
C LEU A 72 5.31 3.72 -7.13
N ARG A 73 4.03 3.90 -7.47
CA ARG A 73 3.37 5.20 -7.35
C ARG A 73 3.32 5.68 -5.89
N ALA A 74 3.09 4.77 -4.95
CA ALA A 74 3.02 5.10 -3.54
C ALA A 74 4.40 5.48 -3.00
N GLY A 75 5.43 4.68 -3.30
CA GLY A 75 6.81 4.98 -2.89
C GLY A 75 7.32 6.28 -3.50
N LEU A 76 7.19 6.47 -4.82
CA LEU A 76 7.61 7.70 -5.49
C LEU A 76 6.82 8.91 -5.00
N GLY A 77 5.50 8.80 -4.86
CA GLY A 77 4.66 9.88 -4.36
C GLY A 77 5.03 10.29 -2.93
N THR A 78 5.33 9.32 -2.05
CA THR A 78 5.78 9.60 -0.68
C THR A 78 7.15 10.29 -0.67
N VAL A 79 8.09 9.85 -1.50
CA VAL A 79 9.43 10.45 -1.60
C VAL A 79 9.36 11.88 -2.12
N MET A 80 8.58 12.12 -3.18
CA MET A 80 8.35 13.47 -3.72
C MET A 80 7.71 14.40 -2.69
N LEU A 81 6.76 13.89 -1.90
CA LEU A 81 6.05 14.69 -0.90
C LEU A 81 6.94 15.06 0.29
N LEU A 82 7.66 14.09 0.84
CA LEU A 82 8.35 14.26 2.11
C LEU A 82 9.78 14.75 1.98
N GLY A 83 10.45 14.46 0.86
CA GLY A 83 11.91 14.47 0.82
C GLY A 83 12.46 13.37 1.72
N GLY A 84 13.35 12.53 1.20
CA GLY A 84 13.79 11.36 1.97
C GLY A 84 14.82 10.48 1.29
N MET A 85 15.07 10.73 0.01
CA MET A 85 16.24 10.21 -0.68
C MET A 85 17.30 11.32 -0.82
N PRO A 86 18.59 10.95 -0.91
CA PRO A 86 19.65 11.91 -1.24
C PRO A 86 19.28 12.70 -2.49
N GLY A 87 19.35 14.04 -2.40
CA GLY A 87 19.05 14.94 -3.51
C GLY A 87 17.56 15.25 -3.74
N THR A 88 16.64 14.77 -2.89
CA THR A 88 15.22 15.14 -2.96
C THR A 88 14.84 16.09 -1.83
N GLU A 89 14.41 17.29 -2.17
CA GLU A 89 13.80 18.22 -1.21
C GLU A 89 12.30 17.89 -1.01
N PRO A 90 11.73 18.17 0.18
CA PRO A 90 10.30 18.03 0.42
C PRO A 90 9.48 18.99 -0.46
N ALA A 91 8.39 18.49 -1.05
CA ALA A 91 7.49 19.31 -1.87
C ALA A 91 6.87 20.51 -1.12
N TRP A 92 6.74 20.40 0.20
CA TRP A 92 6.28 21.48 1.07
C TRP A 92 7.29 21.69 2.20
N GLN A 93 8.07 22.77 2.08
CA GLN A 93 9.15 23.09 3.00
C GLN A 93 9.00 24.48 3.62
N THR A 94 9.63 24.62 4.79
CA THR A 94 9.78 25.89 5.47
C THR A 94 11.14 26.50 5.15
N MET A 95 11.22 27.82 5.18
CA MET A 95 12.50 28.51 5.00
C MET A 95 13.34 28.34 6.27
N PRO A 96 14.68 28.34 6.18
CA PRO A 96 15.54 28.38 7.35
C PRO A 96 15.13 29.54 8.29
N GLY A 97 14.99 29.26 9.58
CA GLY A 97 14.54 30.24 10.58
C GLY A 97 13.02 30.45 10.65
N ALA A 98 12.22 29.63 9.96
CA ALA A 98 10.78 29.63 10.13
C ALA A 98 10.37 29.33 11.58
N ASP A 99 9.30 29.97 12.01
CA ASP A 99 8.70 29.76 13.32
C ASP A 99 8.14 28.34 13.47
N ALA A 100 7.98 27.90 14.73
CA ALA A 100 7.53 26.55 15.05
C ALA A 100 6.13 26.22 14.51
N GLU A 101 5.27 27.23 14.33
CA GLU A 101 3.92 27.03 13.77
C GLU A 101 4.00 26.69 12.28
N SER A 102 4.77 27.45 11.51
CA SER A 102 5.03 27.16 10.09
C SER A 102 5.59 25.75 9.87
N VAL A 103 6.52 25.31 10.71
CA VAL A 103 7.11 23.96 10.63
C VAL A 103 6.07 22.88 10.92
N ARG A 104 5.23 23.09 11.94
CA ARG A 104 4.12 22.19 12.27
C ARG A 104 3.09 22.13 11.14
N LEU A 105 2.70 23.27 10.58
CA LEU A 105 1.75 23.33 9.48
C LEU A 105 2.24 22.55 8.25
N ALA A 106 3.50 22.75 7.83
CA ALA A 106 4.07 22.00 6.72
C ALA A 106 4.13 20.49 7.01
N THR A 107 4.43 20.11 8.24
CA THR A 107 4.47 18.70 8.66
C THR A 107 3.09 18.06 8.65
N TYR A 108 2.10 18.70 9.27
CA TYR A 108 0.72 18.20 9.29
C TYR A 108 0.08 18.21 7.90
N GLY A 109 0.41 19.19 7.04
CA GLY A 109 -0.05 19.22 5.66
C GLY A 109 0.43 18.01 4.86
N ARG A 110 1.73 17.68 4.97
CA ARG A 110 2.30 16.47 4.34
C ARG A 110 1.68 15.18 4.88
N LEU A 111 1.50 15.08 6.20
CA LEU A 111 0.85 13.92 6.82
C LEU A 111 -0.62 13.80 6.40
N GLY A 112 -1.33 14.92 6.27
CA GLY A 112 -2.70 14.96 5.78
C GLY A 112 -2.82 14.41 4.36
N ILE A 113 -1.90 14.77 3.46
CA ILE A 113 -1.87 14.24 2.09
C ILE A 113 -1.67 12.72 2.07
N LEU A 114 -0.75 12.19 2.87
CA LEU A 114 -0.54 10.74 2.99
C LEU A 114 -1.76 10.04 3.57
N LEU A 115 -2.35 10.60 4.62
CA LEU A 115 -3.54 10.06 5.27
C LEU A 115 -4.70 9.96 4.28
N VAL A 116 -4.98 11.03 3.53
CA VAL A 116 -6.01 11.02 2.48
C VAL A 116 -5.71 9.95 1.43
N GLY A 117 -4.45 9.81 1.00
CA GLY A 117 -4.03 8.76 0.08
C GLY A 117 -4.35 7.35 0.59
N VAL A 118 -4.01 7.05 1.85
CA VAL A 118 -4.34 5.76 2.50
C VAL A 118 -5.85 5.54 2.56
N LEU A 119 -6.63 6.55 2.95
CA LEU A 119 -8.09 6.46 3.03
C LEU A 119 -8.72 6.19 1.66
N ILE A 120 -8.24 6.85 0.59
CA ILE A 120 -8.71 6.62 -0.78
C ILE A 120 -8.48 5.16 -1.19
N GLN A 121 -7.33 4.56 -0.82
CA GLN A 121 -7.07 3.16 -1.17
C GLN A 121 -7.82 2.16 -0.28
N LEU A 122 -8.10 2.54 0.96
CA LEU A 122 -8.86 1.71 1.92
C LEU A 122 -10.33 1.61 1.53
N PHE A 123 -10.96 2.75 1.21
CA PHE A 123 -12.37 2.82 0.88
C PHE A 123 -12.61 2.53 -0.59
N ARG A 124 -13.40 1.48 -0.84
CA ARG A 124 -13.79 1.11 -2.20
C ARG A 124 -15.29 1.11 -2.37
N PHE A 125 -15.74 1.87 -3.37
CA PHE A 125 -17.11 1.85 -3.85
C PHE A 125 -17.21 0.96 -5.09
N GLU A 126 -17.71 -0.27 -4.90
CA GLU A 126 -18.13 -1.17 -5.98
C GLU A 126 -19.52 -1.71 -5.62
N HIS A 127 -20.57 -0.95 -5.95
CA HIS A 127 -21.99 -1.15 -5.59
C HIS A 127 -22.33 -1.14 -4.08
N ARG A 128 -21.39 -1.54 -3.21
CA ARG A 128 -21.43 -1.38 -1.74
C ARG A 128 -20.06 -0.90 -1.24
N SER A 129 -20.04 -0.22 -0.09
CA SER A 129 -18.80 0.22 0.55
C SER A 129 -18.05 -0.96 1.18
N MET A 130 -16.90 -1.31 0.61
CA MET A 130 -16.03 -2.38 1.10
C MET A 130 -14.68 -1.81 1.54
N LEU A 131 -14.10 -2.39 2.60
CA LEU A 131 -12.76 -2.05 3.08
C LEU A 131 -11.76 -3.03 2.48
N PHE A 132 -10.81 -2.50 1.70
CA PHE A 132 -9.73 -3.29 1.10
C PHE A 132 -8.44 -3.03 1.84
N ALA A 133 -7.61 -4.06 2.02
CA ALA A 133 -6.27 -3.88 2.55
C ALA A 133 -5.33 -3.36 1.44
N PRO A 134 -4.84 -2.11 1.49
CA PRO A 134 -4.03 -1.53 0.42
C PRO A 134 -2.56 -1.91 0.59
N ILE A 135 -2.27 -3.22 0.64
CA ILE A 135 -0.96 -3.78 1.04
C ILE A 135 0.18 -3.21 0.19
N PHE A 136 0.08 -3.26 -1.14
CA PHE A 136 1.13 -2.78 -2.04
C PHE A 136 1.37 -1.28 -1.93
N TYR A 137 0.30 -0.50 -1.86
CA TYR A 137 0.37 0.94 -1.61
C TYR A 137 1.11 1.22 -0.29
N LEU A 138 0.72 0.57 0.80
CA LEU A 138 1.34 0.76 2.11
C LEU A 138 2.80 0.29 2.15
N THR A 139 3.18 -0.77 1.43
CA THR A 139 4.61 -1.14 1.30
C THR A 139 5.42 -0.08 0.56
N GLY A 140 4.84 0.59 -0.45
CA GLY A 140 5.47 1.71 -1.13
C GLY A 140 5.62 2.92 -0.20
N VAL A 141 4.55 3.32 0.49
CA VAL A 141 4.58 4.37 1.52
C VAL A 141 5.63 4.06 2.59
N THR A 142 5.72 2.80 3.01
CA THR A 142 6.64 2.36 4.06
C THR A 142 8.09 2.64 3.69
N ILE A 143 8.49 2.25 2.47
CA ILE A 143 9.84 2.51 1.96
C ILE A 143 10.07 4.00 1.72
N GLY A 144 9.07 4.72 1.21
CA GLY A 144 9.20 6.16 0.97
C GLY A 144 9.37 6.98 2.26
N LEU A 145 8.70 6.58 3.34
CA LEU A 145 8.69 7.31 4.62
C LEU A 145 9.85 6.90 5.54
N SER A 146 10.23 5.62 5.56
CA SER A 146 11.29 5.10 6.43
C SER A 146 12.60 4.78 5.69
N GLY A 147 12.66 4.98 4.39
CA GLY A 147 13.84 4.70 3.55
C GLY A 147 14.03 3.23 3.22
N PHE A 148 15.03 2.95 2.37
CA PHE A 148 15.32 1.60 1.88
C PHE A 148 15.83 0.65 2.97
N ALA A 149 16.59 1.14 3.94
CA ALA A 149 17.07 0.33 5.05
C ALA A 149 15.89 -0.09 5.95
N ALA A 150 15.39 0.81 6.79
CA ALA A 150 14.32 0.46 7.74
C ALA A 150 13.05 -0.05 7.05
N GLY A 151 12.54 0.71 6.07
CA GLY A 151 11.30 0.37 5.37
C GLY A 151 11.45 -0.87 4.48
N GLY A 152 12.54 -0.99 3.74
CA GLY A 152 12.78 -2.14 2.86
C GLY A 152 12.96 -3.45 3.63
N PHE A 153 13.72 -3.44 4.74
CA PHE A 153 13.85 -4.61 5.60
C PHE A 153 12.52 -5.00 6.25
N ALA A 154 11.72 -4.03 6.71
CA ALA A 154 10.40 -4.31 7.30
C ALA A 154 9.44 -4.94 6.27
N VAL A 155 9.41 -4.41 5.05
CA VAL A 155 8.64 -4.97 3.94
C VAL A 155 9.12 -6.40 3.63
N LEU A 156 10.42 -6.62 3.52
CA LEU A 156 10.97 -7.95 3.23
C LEU A 156 10.61 -8.98 4.30
N LEU A 157 10.73 -8.61 5.59
CA LEU A 157 10.43 -9.49 6.71
C LEU A 157 8.94 -9.82 6.81
N VAL A 158 8.04 -8.84 6.64
CA VAL A 158 6.59 -9.14 6.69
C VAL A 158 6.20 -10.08 5.56
N TRP A 159 6.78 -9.93 4.37
CA TRP A 159 6.54 -10.85 3.25
C TRP A 159 7.13 -12.23 3.48
N LEU A 160 8.22 -12.36 4.22
CA LEU A 160 8.80 -13.64 4.62
C LEU A 160 7.88 -14.39 5.61
N VAL A 161 7.27 -13.66 6.55
CA VAL A 161 6.38 -14.22 7.58
C VAL A 161 4.93 -14.37 7.07
N ASN A 162 4.55 -13.69 6.01
CA ASN A 162 3.18 -13.73 5.44
C ASN A 162 2.56 -15.13 5.22
N PRO A 163 3.30 -16.21 4.87
CA PRO A 163 2.73 -17.55 4.77
C PRO A 163 2.08 -18.07 6.06
N VAL A 164 2.49 -17.59 7.23
CA VAL A 164 1.91 -17.98 8.53
C VAL A 164 0.82 -17.03 9.03
N LEU A 165 0.53 -15.94 8.29
CA LEU A 165 -0.43 -14.93 8.72
C LEU A 165 -1.85 -15.26 8.23
N PRO A 166 -2.86 -15.30 9.13
CA PRO A 166 -4.18 -15.85 8.81
C PRO A 166 -5.08 -14.92 8.01
N ASN A 167 -4.76 -13.63 7.92
CA ASN A 167 -5.58 -12.63 7.20
C ASN A 167 -4.81 -11.32 6.95
N PRO A 168 -5.35 -10.40 6.12
CA PRO A 168 -4.71 -9.11 5.83
C PRO A 168 -4.55 -8.18 7.04
N ALA A 169 -5.44 -8.28 8.03
CA ALA A 169 -5.32 -7.46 9.23
C ALA A 169 -4.10 -7.89 10.05
N ALA A 170 -3.86 -9.19 10.19
CA ALA A 170 -2.66 -9.75 10.79
C ALA A 170 -1.39 -9.34 10.01
N PHE A 171 -1.44 -9.37 8.67
CA PHE A 171 -0.35 -8.85 7.83
C PHE A 171 0.00 -7.40 8.16
N LEU A 172 -1.01 -6.51 8.18
CA LEU A 172 -0.78 -5.08 8.45
C LEU A 172 -0.35 -4.81 9.89
N ALA A 173 -0.87 -5.56 10.86
CA ALA A 173 -0.45 -5.45 12.26
C ALA A 173 1.01 -5.86 12.46
N VAL A 174 1.43 -6.99 11.90
CA VAL A 174 2.82 -7.44 11.95
C VAL A 174 3.72 -6.48 11.17
N HIS A 175 3.26 -5.97 10.03
CA HIS A 175 4.01 -4.97 9.27
C HIS A 175 4.26 -3.70 10.10
N ALA A 176 3.23 -3.16 10.75
CA ALA A 176 3.36 -1.98 11.60
C ALA A 176 4.35 -2.21 12.76
N LEU A 177 4.30 -3.38 13.40
CA LEU A 177 5.26 -3.75 14.46
C LEU A 177 6.70 -3.79 13.94
N LEU A 178 6.93 -4.44 12.79
CA LEU A 178 8.24 -4.52 12.16
C LEU A 178 8.78 -3.14 11.75
N VAL A 179 7.90 -2.25 11.29
CA VAL A 179 8.27 -0.86 10.97
C VAL A 179 8.72 -0.09 12.21
N VAL A 180 8.04 -0.23 13.35
CA VAL A 180 8.50 0.38 14.61
C VAL A 180 9.84 -0.21 15.03
N LEU A 181 9.96 -1.53 15.06
CA LEU A 181 11.17 -2.22 15.52
C LEU A 181 12.40 -1.88 14.66
N LEU A 182 12.27 -2.01 13.34
CA LEU A 182 13.38 -1.74 12.44
C LEU A 182 13.60 -0.24 12.24
N GLY A 183 12.54 0.55 12.23
CA GLY A 183 12.66 2.01 12.16
C GLY A 183 13.42 2.57 13.36
N THR A 184 13.11 2.13 14.57
CA THR A 184 13.86 2.52 15.78
C THR A 184 15.31 2.01 15.75
N LEU A 185 15.55 0.80 15.25
CA LEU A 185 16.90 0.23 15.10
C LEU A 185 17.78 1.02 14.11
N PHE A 186 17.24 1.38 12.95
CA PHE A 186 18.01 2.01 11.86
C PHE A 186 18.01 3.54 11.91
N LEU A 187 16.94 4.18 12.39
CA LEU A 187 16.81 5.65 12.45
C LEU A 187 17.02 6.22 13.85
N GLY A 188 17.02 5.38 14.89
CA GLY A 188 17.18 5.77 16.29
C GLY A 188 15.85 6.05 17.01
N LEU A 189 15.92 6.09 18.34
CA LEU A 189 14.75 6.25 19.22
C LEU A 189 14.09 7.63 19.16
N GLY A 190 14.82 8.65 18.69
CA GLY A 190 14.31 10.03 18.58
C GLY A 190 13.54 10.32 17.30
N ASP A 191 13.52 9.37 16.34
CA ASP A 191 12.88 9.59 15.05
C ASP A 191 11.40 9.20 15.10
N LEU A 192 10.52 10.12 14.69
CA LEU A 192 9.06 9.89 14.68
C LEU A 192 8.57 9.19 13.41
N ARG A 193 9.38 9.12 12.34
CA ARG A 193 8.99 8.50 11.06
C ARG A 193 8.54 7.05 11.22
N PRO A 194 9.19 6.18 12.02
CA PRO A 194 8.72 4.81 12.27
C PRO A 194 7.32 4.75 12.89
N LEU A 195 7.04 5.61 13.86
CA LEU A 195 5.73 5.65 14.54
C LEU A 195 4.63 6.15 13.60
N LEU A 196 4.91 7.20 12.83
CA LEU A 196 3.98 7.74 11.83
C LEU A 196 3.68 6.69 10.75
N ASN A 197 4.71 5.99 10.28
CA ASN A 197 4.58 4.93 9.28
C ASN A 197 3.76 3.76 9.82
N ALA A 198 4.09 3.27 11.02
CA ALA A 198 3.33 2.22 11.68
C ALA A 198 1.86 2.62 11.89
N GLY A 199 1.59 3.87 12.25
CA GLY A 199 0.24 4.41 12.35
C GLY A 199 -0.53 4.33 11.03
N LEU A 200 0.09 4.75 9.91
CA LEU A 200 -0.52 4.65 8.58
C LEU A 200 -0.75 3.21 8.14
N VAL A 201 0.19 2.30 8.43
CA VAL A 201 0.10 0.88 8.09
C VAL A 201 -0.97 0.17 8.92
N PHE A 202 -1.11 0.54 10.20
CA PHE A 202 -2.10 -0.04 11.12
C PHE A 202 -3.50 0.57 10.96
N LEU A 203 -3.62 1.75 10.37
CA LEU A 203 -4.88 2.47 10.19
C LEU A 203 -6.00 1.61 9.57
N PRO A 204 -5.79 0.84 8.48
CA PRO A 204 -6.84 -0.03 7.94
C PRO A 204 -7.37 -1.05 8.94
N VAL A 205 -6.53 -1.55 9.85
CA VAL A 205 -6.92 -2.51 10.89
C VAL A 205 -7.84 -1.82 11.89
N VAL A 206 -7.47 -0.62 12.35
CA VAL A 206 -8.30 0.19 13.26
C VAL A 206 -9.64 0.52 12.62
N VAL A 207 -9.65 1.01 11.37
CA VAL A 207 -10.89 1.34 10.66
C VAL A 207 -11.77 0.11 10.46
N SER A 208 -11.18 -1.04 10.12
CA SER A 208 -11.88 -2.32 9.99
C SER A 208 -12.54 -2.76 11.30
N PHE A 209 -11.81 -2.63 12.41
CA PHE A 209 -12.30 -2.94 13.75
C PHE A 209 -13.46 -2.01 14.15
N LEU A 210 -13.27 -0.69 14.01
CA LEU A 210 -14.29 0.32 14.35
C LEU A 210 -15.55 0.17 13.48
N ALA A 211 -15.39 -0.12 12.19
CA ALA A 211 -16.51 -0.34 11.27
C ALA A 211 -17.16 -1.73 11.42
N ARG A 212 -16.58 -2.63 12.24
CA ARG A 212 -16.98 -4.04 12.37
C ARG A 212 -17.11 -4.75 11.02
N ARG A 213 -16.20 -4.44 10.08
CA ARG A 213 -16.19 -4.99 8.71
C ARG A 213 -14.82 -5.59 8.41
N PRO A 214 -14.74 -6.82 7.88
CA PRO A 214 -13.45 -7.45 7.59
C PRO A 214 -12.72 -6.76 6.44
N LEU A 215 -11.39 -6.72 6.52
CA LEU A 215 -10.53 -6.32 5.40
C LEU A 215 -10.51 -7.41 4.34
N VAL A 216 -10.93 -7.07 3.12
CA VAL A 216 -11.00 -8.01 2.00
C VAL A 216 -9.68 -8.01 1.22
N GLN A 217 -9.19 -9.21 0.86
CA GLN A 217 -8.07 -9.37 -0.08
C GLN A 217 -8.51 -9.08 -1.52
N LEU A 218 -7.64 -8.42 -2.28
CA LEU A 218 -7.87 -7.95 -3.65
C LEU A 218 -8.18 -9.04 -4.69
N SER A 219 -8.12 -10.33 -4.37
CA SER A 219 -8.20 -11.42 -5.35
C SER A 219 -9.35 -12.42 -5.18
N LYS A 220 -10.18 -12.36 -4.13
CA LYS A 220 -11.23 -13.37 -3.92
C LYS A 220 -12.54 -12.94 -4.58
N ARG A 221 -12.75 -13.32 -5.85
CA ARG A 221 -14.13 -13.60 -6.31
C ARG A 221 -14.50 -14.94 -5.69
N VAL A 222 -15.37 -14.91 -4.68
CA VAL A 222 -16.04 -16.13 -4.22
C VAL A 222 -16.93 -16.57 -5.38
N LYS A 223 -16.56 -17.67 -6.04
CA LYS A 223 -17.44 -18.35 -6.98
C LYS A 223 -18.49 -19.02 -6.10
N VAL A 224 -19.65 -18.37 -5.94
CA VAL A 224 -20.81 -19.02 -5.33
C VAL A 224 -21.15 -20.19 -6.25
N SER A 225 -20.83 -21.42 -5.84
CA SER A 225 -21.34 -22.59 -6.54
C SER A 225 -22.85 -22.60 -6.29
N SER A 226 -23.62 -22.23 -7.30
CA SER A 226 -25.02 -22.64 -7.38
C SER A 226 -25.04 -24.15 -7.33
N SER A 227 -25.36 -24.72 -6.16
CA SER A 227 -25.65 -26.14 -6.06
C SER A 227 -26.87 -26.40 -6.95
N PRO A 228 -26.83 -27.34 -7.90
CA PRO A 228 -28.04 -27.76 -8.57
C PRO A 228 -28.92 -28.42 -7.52
N LEU A 229 -30.08 -27.83 -7.27
CA LEU A 229 -31.19 -28.50 -6.59
C LEU A 229 -31.42 -29.83 -7.34
N ARG A 230 -31.26 -30.94 -6.63
CA ARG A 230 -31.84 -32.24 -6.97
C ARG A 230 -32.88 -32.56 -5.92
#